data_AF-A0A267TCB4-F1
#
_entry.id   AF-A0A267TCB4-F1
#
_cell.length_a   1.000
_cell.length_b   1.000
_cell.length_c   1.000
_cell.angle_alpha   90.00
_cell.angle_beta   90.00
_cell.angle_gamma   90.00
#
_symmetry.space_group_name_H-M   'P 1'
#
loop_
_entity.id
_entity.type
_entity.pdbx_description
1 polymer ?
#
loop_
_entity_poly.entity_id
_entity_poly.type
_entity_poly.pdbx_seq_one_letter_code
_entity_poly.pdbx_strand_id
1 'polypeptide(L)'
;MVNAGVASTYNNTAISNKTNLMNTFDSPPYDFDARNGDAPTRYRSSWHLATGIRGRAMVRSNTVEGDSTLSIENSIIQEGALELAFEGHRWGDLVRVALRRNDPSFLADKVYDKLRKSNNPNAEAVRSRLMNKENWFLPFKIQ
;
A
#
# COMPACT_ATOMS: atom_id res chain seq x y z
N MET A 1 -7.93 -5.76 -7.85
CA MET A 1 -6.58 -6.21 -7.43
C MET A 1 -5.84 -5.01 -6.86
N VAL A 2 -5.30 -5.12 -5.64
CA VAL A 2 -4.53 -4.04 -5.00
C VAL A 2 -3.04 -4.26 -5.27
N ASN A 3 -2.28 -3.16 -5.35
CA ASN A 3 -0.82 -3.12 -5.56
C ASN A 3 -0.32 -3.71 -6.89
N ALA A 4 -1.21 -3.85 -7.89
CA ALA A 4 -0.87 -4.15 -9.27
C ALA A 4 -1.02 -2.88 -10.13
N GLY A 5 -0.09 -2.66 -11.05
CA GLY A 5 -0.15 -1.53 -11.97
C GLY A 5 -1.09 -1.79 -13.17
N VAL A 6 -1.47 -0.73 -13.88
CA VAL A 6 -2.43 -0.77 -15.00
C VAL A 6 -1.95 -1.71 -16.11
N ALA A 7 -0.64 -1.70 -16.43
CA ALA A 7 -0.05 -2.54 -17.46
C ALA A 7 -0.11 -4.03 -17.14
N SER A 8 -0.13 -4.40 -15.86
CA SER A 8 -0.27 -5.79 -15.42
C SER A 8 -1.72 -6.20 -15.21
N THR A 9 -2.55 -5.29 -14.70
CA THR A 9 -3.94 -5.59 -14.31
C THR A 9 -4.84 -5.75 -15.53
N TYR A 10 -4.66 -4.90 -16.53
CA TYR A 10 -5.52 -4.85 -17.71
C TYR A 10 -4.83 -5.41 -18.95
N ASN A 11 -4.16 -6.56 -18.80
CA ASN A 11 -3.43 -7.20 -19.89
C ASN A 11 -4.01 -8.57 -20.25
N ASN A 12 -5.03 -8.55 -21.11
CA ASN A 12 -5.58 -9.76 -21.70
C ASN A 12 -4.83 -10.10 -23.01
N THR A 13 -4.12 -11.23 -23.03
CA THR A 13 -3.35 -11.69 -24.19
C THR A 13 -4.23 -12.19 -25.34
N ALA A 14 -5.50 -12.53 -25.08
CA ALA A 14 -6.46 -12.90 -26.11
C ALA A 14 -6.97 -11.70 -26.92
N ILE A 15 -6.72 -10.47 -26.45
CA ILE A 15 -7.19 -9.25 -27.10
C ILE A 15 -6.01 -8.55 -27.79
N SER A 16 -6.06 -8.44 -29.11
CA SER A 16 -5.05 -7.73 -29.91
C SER A 16 -5.15 -6.21 -29.74
N ASN A 17 -6.37 -5.65 -29.77
CA ASN A 17 -6.59 -4.21 -29.59
C ASN A 17 -6.88 -3.88 -28.11
N LYS A 18 -5.88 -3.35 -27.41
CA LYS A 18 -5.97 -3.02 -25.98
C LYS A 18 -6.35 -1.56 -25.69
N THR A 19 -6.79 -0.81 -26.71
CA THR A 19 -7.17 0.61 -26.58
C THR A 19 -8.16 0.85 -25.46
N ASN A 20 -9.27 0.13 -25.44
CA ASN A 20 -10.28 0.31 -24.39
C ASN A 20 -10.00 -0.44 -23.09
N LEU A 21 -8.92 -1.23 -23.06
CA LEU A 21 -8.57 -2.07 -21.92
C LEU A 21 -7.49 -1.42 -21.05
N MET A 22 -6.47 -0.84 -21.68
CA MET A 22 -5.29 -0.28 -21.02
C MET A 22 -5.27 1.25 -20.96
N ASN A 23 -6.33 1.91 -21.42
CA ASN A 23 -6.46 3.37 -21.42
C ASN A 23 -7.74 3.78 -20.68
N THR A 24 -7.65 4.79 -19.81
CA THR A 24 -8.79 5.33 -19.04
C THR A 24 -9.62 6.35 -19.82
N PHE A 25 -9.03 7.05 -20.79
CA PHE A 25 -9.63 8.19 -21.51
C PHE A 25 -10.09 9.35 -20.62
N ASP A 26 -9.59 9.43 -19.39
CA ASP A 26 -9.87 10.53 -18.47
C ASP A 26 -9.02 11.76 -18.81
N SER A 27 -9.29 12.87 -18.12
CA SER A 27 -8.46 14.08 -18.21
C SER A 27 -7.22 13.98 -17.30
N PRO A 28 -6.10 14.65 -17.66
CA PRO A 28 -4.93 14.73 -16.79
C PRO A 28 -5.30 15.20 -15.37
N PRO A 29 -4.72 14.58 -14.31
CA PRO A 29 -3.62 13.61 -14.33
C PRO A 29 -4.05 12.12 -14.38
N TYR A 30 -5.32 11.83 -14.70
CA TYR A 30 -5.89 10.48 -14.65
C TYR A 30 -5.96 9.78 -16.01
N ASP A 31 -5.37 10.37 -17.05
CA ASP A 31 -5.26 9.88 -18.43
C ASP A 31 -4.23 8.74 -18.57
N PHE A 32 -4.38 7.69 -17.75
CA PHE A 32 -3.47 6.55 -17.72
C PHE A 32 -3.59 5.72 -19.00
N ASP A 33 -2.49 5.59 -19.75
CA ASP A 33 -2.35 4.68 -20.87
C ASP A 33 -1.18 3.73 -20.64
N ALA A 34 -1.44 2.42 -20.57
CA ALA A 34 -0.47 1.36 -20.32
C ALA A 34 -0.15 0.48 -21.55
N ARG A 35 -0.60 0.87 -22.74
CA ARG A 35 -0.39 0.10 -23.97
C ARG A 35 1.08 0.00 -24.39
N ASN A 36 1.43 -1.19 -24.86
CA ASN A 36 2.74 -1.54 -25.35
C ASN A 36 2.60 -2.50 -26.55
N GLY A 37 3.22 -2.19 -27.69
CA GLY A 37 3.20 -3.05 -28.87
C GLY A 37 4.12 -2.56 -29.99
N ASP A 38 4.37 -3.40 -30.99
CA ASP A 38 5.34 -3.10 -32.05
C ASP A 38 4.70 -2.71 -33.40
N ALA A 39 3.38 -2.84 -33.55
CA ALA A 39 2.65 -2.50 -34.77
C ALA A 39 1.80 -1.22 -34.60
N PRO A 40 1.72 -0.32 -35.60
CA PRO A 40 2.49 -0.29 -36.86
C PRO A 40 3.91 0.28 -36.71
N THR A 41 4.19 0.97 -35.60
CA THR A 41 5.52 1.42 -35.18
C THR A 41 5.61 1.21 -33.68
N ARG A 42 6.81 0.94 -33.15
CA ARG A 42 7.05 0.66 -31.73
C ARG A 42 6.33 1.67 -30.82
N TYR A 43 5.21 1.24 -30.25
CA TYR A 43 4.33 2.06 -29.44
C TYR A 43 4.57 1.76 -27.96
N ARG A 44 4.87 2.79 -27.18
CA ARG A 44 5.11 2.73 -25.73
C ARG A 44 4.42 3.94 -25.10
N SER A 45 3.32 3.72 -24.40
CA SER A 45 2.58 4.80 -23.72
C SER A 45 3.26 5.21 -22.41
N SER A 46 2.82 6.31 -21.79
CA SER A 46 3.43 6.83 -20.56
C SER A 46 3.48 5.84 -19.40
N TRP A 47 2.49 4.94 -19.27
CA TRP A 47 2.36 3.99 -18.15
C TRP A 47 2.65 2.54 -18.54
N HIS A 48 3.30 2.29 -19.69
CA HIS A 48 3.52 0.93 -20.20
C HIS A 48 4.39 0.02 -19.32
N LEU A 49 5.16 0.59 -18.38
CA LEU A 49 5.97 -0.14 -17.40
C LEU A 49 5.35 -0.15 -16.00
N ALA A 50 4.16 0.43 -15.83
CA ALA A 50 3.50 0.50 -14.54
C ALA A 50 2.95 -0.88 -14.14
N THR A 51 3.80 -1.67 -13.48
CA THR A 51 3.47 -3.01 -12.96
C THR A 51 3.10 -3.02 -11.48
N GLY A 52 3.30 -1.90 -10.77
CA GLY A 52 3.00 -1.75 -9.35
C GLY A 52 4.07 -2.36 -8.44
N ILE A 53 4.02 -2.04 -7.15
CA ILE A 53 5.02 -2.45 -6.14
C ILE A 53 5.16 -3.98 -6.10
N ARG A 54 4.04 -4.71 -6.02
CA ARG A 54 4.06 -6.17 -5.97
C ARG A 54 4.48 -6.80 -7.30
N GLY A 55 4.10 -6.19 -8.42
CA GLY A 55 4.53 -6.63 -9.74
C GLY A 55 6.05 -6.54 -9.90
N ARG A 56 6.66 -5.42 -9.46
CA ARG A 56 8.12 -5.26 -9.43
C ARG A 56 8.79 -6.25 -8.47
N ALA A 57 8.17 -6.55 -7.33
CA ALA A 57 8.66 -7.56 -6.39
C ALA A 57 8.35 -9.02 -6.80
N MET A 58 7.71 -9.25 -7.96
CA MET A 58 7.28 -10.58 -8.43
C MET A 58 6.35 -11.33 -7.47
N VAL A 59 5.55 -10.61 -6.69
CA VAL A 59 4.61 -11.18 -5.74
C VAL A 59 3.17 -11.08 -6.28
N ARG A 60 2.35 -12.09 -5.99
CA ARG A 60 0.92 -12.08 -6.35
C ARG A 60 0.22 -10.88 -5.73
N SER A 61 -0.62 -10.25 -6.53
CA SER A 61 -1.47 -9.13 -6.12
C SER A 61 -2.54 -9.57 -5.11
N ASN A 62 -2.92 -8.65 -4.22
CA ASN A 62 -3.95 -8.89 -3.21
C ASN A 62 -5.36 -8.69 -3.78
N THR A 63 -6.29 -9.53 -3.30
CA THR A 63 -7.73 -9.36 -3.52
C THR A 63 -8.28 -8.23 -2.65
N VAL A 64 -9.29 -7.52 -3.16
CA VAL A 64 -10.10 -6.61 -2.33
C VAL A 64 -11.27 -7.43 -1.83
N GLU A 65 -11.33 -7.65 -0.53
CA GLU A 65 -12.39 -8.41 0.13
C GLU A 65 -13.10 -7.51 1.14
N GLY A 66 -14.43 -7.64 1.24
CA GLY A 66 -15.26 -6.86 2.17
C GLY A 66 -15.35 -5.37 1.82
N ASP A 67 -15.29 -4.51 2.84
CA ASP A 67 -15.27 -3.05 2.67
C ASP A 67 -14.01 -2.61 1.92
N SER A 68 -14.20 -2.03 0.73
CA SER A 68 -13.09 -1.68 -0.16
C SER A 68 -12.13 -0.67 0.45
N THR A 69 -12.61 0.28 1.25
CA THR A 69 -11.78 1.34 1.82
C THR A 69 -10.85 0.79 2.89
N LEU A 70 -11.39 0.03 3.84
CA LEU A 70 -10.61 -0.59 4.92
C LEU A 70 -9.66 -1.66 4.37
N SER A 71 -10.12 -2.46 3.41
CA SER A 71 -9.34 -3.52 2.77
C SER A 71 -8.14 -2.96 2.00
N ILE A 72 -8.36 -1.91 1.21
CA ILE A 72 -7.31 -1.21 0.47
C ILE A 72 -6.34 -0.52 1.43
N GLU A 73 -6.83 0.20 2.45
CA GLU A 73 -5.95 0.86 3.42
C GLU A 73 -5.07 -0.14 4.17
N ASN A 74 -5.64 -1.24 4.67
CA ASN A 74 -4.85 -2.28 5.34
C ASN A 74 -3.81 -2.89 4.39
N SER A 75 -4.16 -3.09 3.11
CA SER A 75 -3.25 -3.59 2.09
C SER A 75 -2.10 -2.62 1.80
N ILE A 76 -2.38 -1.32 1.69
CA ILE A 76 -1.35 -0.28 1.48
C ILE A 76 -0.41 -0.23 2.69
N ILE A 77 -0.94 -0.21 3.91
CA ILE A 77 -0.13 -0.16 5.14
C ILE A 77 0.71 -1.42 5.32
N GLN A 78 0.21 -2.57 4.89
CA GLN A 78 0.98 -3.81 4.91
C GLN A 78 2.10 -3.78 3.85
N GLU A 79 1.82 -3.29 2.64
CA GLU A 79 2.83 -3.18 1.58
C GLU A 79 3.92 -2.19 1.94
N GLY A 80 3.56 -1.01 2.46
CA GLY A 80 4.52 -0.01 2.93
C GLY A 80 5.42 -0.55 4.05
N ALA A 81 4.91 -1.46 4.89
CA ALA A 81 5.72 -2.13 5.91
C ALA A 81 6.81 -3.04 5.32
N LEU A 82 6.52 -3.68 4.19
CA LEU A 82 7.43 -4.60 3.51
C LEU A 82 8.43 -3.84 2.65
N GLU A 83 7.92 -2.85 1.90
CA GLU A 83 8.71 -2.06 0.97
C GLU A 83 9.69 -1.13 1.68
N LEU A 84 9.21 -0.41 2.70
CA LEU A 84 9.94 0.67 3.37
C LEU A 84 10.49 0.22 4.73
N ALA A 85 10.81 -1.07 4.86
CA ALA A 85 11.37 -1.63 6.07
C ALA A 85 12.71 -0.95 6.37
N PHE A 86 12.89 -0.48 7.61
CA PHE A 86 14.08 0.26 8.07
C PHE A 86 14.28 1.67 7.48
N GLU A 87 13.27 2.24 6.81
CA GLU A 87 13.33 3.60 6.25
C GLU A 87 12.60 4.66 7.10
N GLY A 88 12.14 4.30 8.31
CA GLY A 88 11.54 5.25 9.26
C GLY A 88 10.06 5.59 9.03
N HIS A 89 9.39 4.99 8.04
CA HIS A 89 7.99 5.28 7.73
C HIS A 89 6.96 4.63 8.67
N ARG A 90 7.31 3.48 9.26
CA ARG A 90 6.34 2.59 9.91
C ARG A 90 5.57 3.24 11.07
N TRP A 91 6.24 4.04 11.91
CA TRP A 91 5.58 4.67 13.06
C TRP A 91 4.51 5.67 12.63
N GLY A 92 4.87 6.58 11.71
CA GLY A 92 3.96 7.61 11.21
C GLY A 92 2.73 7.02 10.52
N ASP A 93 2.92 5.95 9.73
CA ASP A 93 1.81 5.27 9.07
C ASP A 93 0.81 4.66 10.06
N LEU A 94 1.29 3.95 11.07
CA LEU A 94 0.43 3.34 12.07
C LEU A 94 -0.31 4.39 12.91
N VAL A 95 0.40 5.43 13.36
CA VAL A 95 -0.20 6.53 14.13
C VAL A 95 -1.27 7.25 13.31
N ARG A 96 -0.98 7.61 12.05
CA ARG A 96 -1.92 8.31 11.17
C ARG A 96 -3.22 7.51 10.98
N VAL A 97 -3.11 6.21 10.74
CA VAL A 97 -4.29 5.35 10.54
C VAL A 97 -5.07 5.17 11.85
N ALA A 98 -4.38 4.93 12.96
CA ALA A 98 -4.99 4.79 14.28
C ALA A 98 -5.75 6.07 14.70
N LEU A 99 -5.19 7.25 14.43
CA LEU A 99 -5.87 8.54 14.64
C LEU A 99 -7.12 8.66 13.75
N ARG A 100 -6.99 8.42 12.44
CA ARG A 100 -8.10 8.57 11.48
C ARG A 100 -9.26 7.61 11.78
N ARG A 101 -8.96 6.38 12.19
CA ARG A 101 -9.96 5.38 12.55
C ARG A 101 -10.49 5.54 13.97
N ASN A 102 -9.89 6.41 14.78
CA ASN A 102 -10.10 6.49 16.22
C ASN A 102 -9.90 5.12 16.91
N ASP A 103 -8.89 4.37 16.47
CA ASP A 103 -8.64 2.99 16.88
C ASP A 103 -7.18 2.81 17.33
N PRO A 104 -6.90 2.93 18.65
CA PRO A 104 -5.58 2.69 19.21
C PRO A 104 -5.04 1.27 19.00
N SER A 105 -5.93 0.27 18.89
CA SER A 105 -5.52 -1.14 18.74
C SER A 105 -4.76 -1.36 17.44
N PHE A 106 -5.08 -0.61 16.38
CA PHE A 106 -4.37 -0.68 15.09
C PHE A 106 -2.86 -0.43 15.23
N LEU A 107 -2.45 0.55 16.04
CA LEU A 107 -1.05 0.81 16.34
C LEU A 107 -0.49 -0.22 17.34
N ALA A 108 -1.20 -0.39 18.46
CA ALA A 108 -0.73 -1.20 19.58
C ALA A 108 -0.49 -2.66 19.19
N ASP A 109 -1.42 -3.28 18.46
CA ASP A 109 -1.34 -4.68 18.07
C ASP A 109 -0.23 -4.93 17.06
N LYS A 110 0.04 -4.00 16.14
CA LYS A 110 1.14 -4.14 15.16
C LYS A 110 2.51 -4.03 15.81
N VAL A 111 2.67 -3.15 16.81
CA VAL A 111 3.90 -3.05 17.60
C VAL A 111 4.06 -4.27 18.49
N TYR A 112 2.98 -4.70 19.15
CA TYR A 112 2.93 -5.94 19.93
C TYR A 112 3.39 -7.15 19.11
N ASP A 113 2.81 -7.36 17.92
CA ASP A 113 3.15 -8.48 17.06
C ASP A 113 4.63 -8.51 16.68
N LYS A 114 5.23 -7.35 16.40
CA LYS A 114 6.67 -7.23 16.15
C LYS A 114 7.46 -7.70 17.37
N LEU A 115 7.16 -7.14 18.54
CA LEU A 115 7.87 -7.42 19.79
C LEU A 115 7.72 -8.88 20.23
N ARG A 116 6.51 -9.43 20.11
CA ARG A 116 6.21 -10.83 20.39
C ARG A 116 7.00 -11.76 19.48
N LYS A 117 7.04 -11.49 18.17
CA LYS A 117 7.84 -12.27 17.20
C LYS A 117 9.35 -12.19 17.49
N SER A 118 9.81 -11.12 18.12
CA SER A 118 11.19 -10.95 18.57
C SER A 118 11.45 -11.47 19.99
N ASN A 119 10.50 -12.19 20.60
CA ASN A 119 10.59 -12.70 21.98
C ASN A 119 10.92 -11.61 23.02
N ASN A 120 10.45 -10.38 22.82
CA ASN A 120 10.64 -9.30 23.78
C ASN A 120 9.65 -9.46 24.95
N PRO A 121 10.12 -9.58 26.21
CA PRO A 121 9.25 -9.81 27.37
C PRO A 121 8.31 -8.63 27.67
N ASN A 122 8.61 -7.43 27.15
CA ASN A 122 7.81 -6.23 27.37
C ASN A 122 6.68 -6.04 26.33
N ALA A 123 6.44 -7.01 25.44
CA ALA A 123 5.44 -6.86 24.37
C ALA A 123 4.07 -6.43 24.90
N GLU A 124 3.55 -7.08 25.94
CA GLU A 124 2.23 -6.78 26.52
C GLU A 124 2.20 -5.41 27.22
N ALA A 125 3.27 -5.06 27.93
CA ALA A 125 3.40 -3.76 28.58
C ALA A 125 3.42 -2.61 27.55
N VAL A 126 4.14 -2.81 26.43
CA VAL A 126 4.16 -1.84 25.32
C VAL A 126 2.79 -1.74 24.67
N ARG A 127 2.12 -2.87 24.41
CA ARG A 127 0.75 -2.87 23.88
C ARG A 127 -0.19 -2.05 24.76
N SER A 128 -0.22 -2.35 26.05
CA SER A 128 -1.05 -1.65 27.04
C SER A 128 -0.75 -0.15 27.08
N ARG A 129 0.52 0.25 27.02
CA ARG A 129 0.93 1.66 26.96
C ARG A 129 0.42 2.35 25.70
N LEU A 130 0.50 1.68 24.55
CA LEU A 130 0.09 2.23 23.26
C LEU A 130 -1.43 2.30 23.07
N MET A 131 -2.23 1.66 23.93
CA MET A 131 -3.68 1.87 23.93
C MET A 131 -4.07 3.29 24.36
N ASN A 132 -3.21 3.99 25.11
CA ASN A 132 -3.41 5.41 25.45
C ASN A 132 -2.67 6.32 24.45
N LYS A 133 -3.43 7.18 23.76
CA LYS A 133 -2.93 8.14 22.76
C LYS A 133 -1.95 9.16 23.32
N GLU A 134 -2.03 9.48 24.61
CA GLU A 134 -1.09 10.40 25.28
C GLU A 134 0.35 9.88 25.27
N ASN A 135 0.55 8.58 25.06
CA ASN A 135 1.87 7.94 25.00
C ASN A 135 2.48 7.90 23.59
N TRP A 136 1.83 8.45 22.55
CA TRP A 136 2.27 8.27 21.16
C TRP A 136 3.33 9.27 20.71
N PHE A 137 3.40 10.41 21.38
CA PHE A 137 4.33 11.48 21.03
C PHE A 137 5.27 11.72 22.20
N LEU A 138 6.53 12.04 21.89
CA LEU A 138 7.44 12.52 22.92
C LEU A 138 6.90 13.86 23.44
N PRO A 139 7.07 14.15 24.74
CA PRO A 139 6.68 15.44 25.29
C PRO A 139 7.47 16.53 24.57
N PHE A 140 6.77 17.38 23.83
CA PHE A 140 7.36 18.54 23.17
C PHE A 140 7.02 19.79 23.98
N LYS A 141 8.04 20.53 24.40
CA LYS A 141 7.89 21.84 25.03
C LYS A 141 8.35 22.88 24.02
N ILE A 142 7.43 23.75 23.60
CA ILE A 142 7.79 24.96 22.85
C ILE A 142 8.49 25.88 23.86
N GLN A 143 9.73 26.29 23.53
CA GLN A 143 10.47 27.31 24.28
C GLN A 143 10.02 28.70 23.88
#